data_AF-A0A0Q6VXE3-F1
#
_entry.id   AF-A0A0Q6VXE3-F1
#
_cell.length_a   1.000
_cell.length_b   1.000
_cell.length_c   1.000
_cell.angle_alpha   90.00
_cell.angle_beta   90.00
_cell.angle_gamma   90.00
#
_symmetry.space_group_name_H-M   'P 1'
#
loop_
_entity.id
_entity.type
_entity.pdbx_description
1 polymer ?
#
loop_
_entity_poly.entity_id
_entity_poly.type
_entity_poly.pdbx_seq_one_letter_code
_entity_poly.pdbx_strand_id
1 'polypeptide(L)'
;MPAGAPGVPPDVDHHDLLTLIIALASDATLAKAAEAVESYSALTPGGADVTGAPATVPRTAREALTAFAELAAEGDALSSMAIEVVATWPEIAIRWSDGTVQRFRETGALASHWADSRQRKSVTIPGTAFAAVFKELFA
;
A
#
# COMPACT_ATOMS: atom_id res chain seq x y z
N MET A 1 8.40 12.62 3.07
CA MET A 1 9.85 12.60 3.31
C MET A 1 10.24 13.81 4.16
N PRO A 2 10.53 13.60 5.44
CA PRO A 2 10.99 14.64 6.34
C PRO A 2 12.30 15.26 5.85
N ALA A 3 12.43 16.56 6.06
CA ALA A 3 13.64 17.29 5.69
C ALA A 3 14.75 16.98 6.71
N GLY A 4 15.76 16.21 6.30
CA GLY A 4 16.99 16.04 7.09
C GLY A 4 17.78 17.36 7.17
N ALA A 5 18.43 17.61 8.31
CA ALA A 5 19.40 18.70 8.44
C ALA A 5 20.78 18.26 7.90
N PRO A 6 21.68 19.18 7.49
CA PRO A 6 23.01 18.82 7.05
C PRO A 6 23.73 17.94 8.10
N GLY A 7 24.12 16.72 7.71
CA GLY A 7 24.80 15.77 8.59
C GLY A 7 23.90 14.97 9.54
N VAL A 8 22.58 15.18 9.51
CA VAL A 8 21.60 14.40 10.29
C VAL A 8 20.74 13.59 9.31
N PRO A 9 20.80 12.25 9.35
CA PRO A 9 19.90 11.45 8.54
C PRO A 9 18.45 11.80 8.92
N PRO A 10 17.51 11.86 7.95
CA PRO A 10 16.11 12.03 8.28
C PRO A 10 15.66 10.92 9.22
N ASP A 11 14.89 11.29 10.24
CA ASP A 11 14.18 10.31 11.04
C ASP A 11 13.07 9.72 10.16
N VAL A 12 13.12 8.41 9.94
CA VAL A 12 12.19 7.70 9.05
C VAL A 12 11.31 6.86 9.93
N ASP A 13 9.99 7.00 9.78
CA ASP A 13 9.03 6.15 10.46
C ASP A 13 8.39 5.12 9.50
N HIS A 14 7.45 4.32 10.03
CA HIS A 14 6.69 3.34 9.24
C HIS A 14 5.95 3.98 8.07
N HIS A 15 5.44 5.21 8.25
CA HIS A 15 4.67 5.93 7.25
C HIS A 15 5.56 6.41 6.09
N ASP A 16 6.76 6.89 6.39
CA ASP A 16 7.74 7.29 5.37
C ASP A 16 8.20 6.08 4.53
N LEU A 17 8.42 4.93 5.16
CA LEU A 17 8.78 3.71 4.44
C LEU A 17 7.63 3.20 3.56
N LEU A 18 6.39 3.21 4.06
CA LEU A 18 5.21 2.89 3.25
C LEU A 18 5.06 3.83 2.05
N THR A 19 5.28 5.13 2.28
CA THR A 19 5.27 6.17 1.24
C THR A 19 6.29 5.84 0.15
N LEU A 20 7.50 5.43 0.53
CA LEU A 20 8.54 5.02 -0.41
C LEU A 20 8.14 3.76 -1.20
N ILE A 21 7.62 2.73 -0.51
CA ILE A 21 7.18 1.48 -1.16
C ILE A 21 6.09 1.77 -2.20
N ILE A 22 5.07 2.57 -1.85
CA ILE A 22 3.99 2.93 -2.76
C ILE A 22 4.52 3.73 -3.95
N ALA A 23 5.37 4.73 -3.70
CA ALA A 23 5.96 5.53 -4.77
C ALA A 23 6.71 4.66 -5.79
N LEU A 24 7.54 3.73 -5.31
CA LEU A 24 8.30 2.81 -6.16
C LEU A 24 7.39 1.82 -6.91
N ALA A 25 6.42 1.23 -6.22
CA ALA A 25 5.56 0.20 -6.79
C ALA A 25 4.51 0.76 -7.77
N SER A 26 4.17 2.06 -7.64
CA SER A 26 3.23 2.74 -8.54
C SER A 26 3.76 2.99 -9.96
N ASP A 27 5.08 2.80 -10.19
CA ASP A 27 5.76 3.10 -11.46
C ASP A 27 5.60 4.58 -11.89
N ALA A 28 5.30 5.47 -10.94
CA ALA A 28 5.16 6.89 -11.19
C ALA A 28 6.53 7.54 -11.46
N THR A 29 6.56 8.51 -12.37
CA THR A 29 7.73 9.39 -12.52
C THR A 29 7.98 10.15 -11.22
N LEU A 30 9.22 10.52 -10.93
CA LEU A 30 9.57 11.28 -9.71
C LEU A 30 8.71 12.54 -9.53
N ALA A 31 8.41 13.27 -10.60
CA ALA A 31 7.55 14.46 -10.57
C ALA A 31 6.10 14.19 -10.14
N LYS A 32 5.63 12.94 -10.26
CA LYS A 32 4.27 12.49 -9.91
C LYS A 32 4.24 11.58 -8.69
N ALA A 33 5.38 11.30 -8.07
CA ALA A 33 5.46 10.33 -6.97
C ALA A 33 4.56 10.72 -5.79
N ALA A 34 4.54 12.01 -5.40
CA ALA A 34 3.69 12.48 -4.31
C ALA A 34 2.20 12.32 -4.62
N GLU A 35 1.77 12.69 -5.84
CA GLU A 35 0.39 12.53 -6.31
C GLU A 35 -0.01 11.05 -6.34
N ALA A 36 0.89 10.17 -6.80
CA ALA A 36 0.68 8.74 -6.81
C ALA A 36 0.53 8.19 -5.38
N VAL A 37 1.41 8.57 -4.46
CA VAL A 37 1.30 8.12 -3.06
C VAL A 37 -0.04 8.52 -2.46
N GLU A 38 -0.48 9.77 -2.64
CA GLU A 38 -1.78 10.21 -2.14
C GLU A 38 -2.94 9.44 -2.78
N SER A 39 -2.89 9.25 -4.10
CA SER A 39 -3.92 8.51 -4.85
C SER A 39 -4.04 7.06 -4.38
N TYR A 40 -2.92 6.36 -4.23
CA TYR A 40 -2.91 4.96 -3.79
C TYR A 40 -3.23 4.82 -2.30
N SER A 41 -2.81 5.78 -1.48
CA SER A 41 -3.11 5.81 -0.06
C SER A 41 -4.61 5.96 0.21
N ALA A 42 -5.30 6.76 -0.60
CA ALA A 42 -6.72 7.07 -0.45
C ALA A 42 -7.66 5.98 -1.01
N LEU A 43 -7.13 4.92 -1.63
CA LEU A 43 -7.97 3.84 -2.18
C LEU A 43 -8.78 3.18 -1.09
N THR A 44 -10.02 2.82 -1.42
CA THR A 44 -11.01 2.26 -0.48
C THR A 44 -11.25 0.78 -0.76
N PRO A 45 -11.61 -0.03 0.25
CA PRO A 45 -11.94 -1.44 0.05
C PRO A 45 -13.03 -1.62 -0.99
N GLY A 46 -12.73 -2.35 -2.06
CA GLY A 46 -13.65 -2.61 -3.17
C GLY A 46 -14.07 -1.39 -3.99
N GLY A 47 -13.52 -0.20 -3.71
CA GLY A 47 -14.04 1.07 -4.25
C GLY A 47 -15.27 1.59 -3.49
N ALA A 48 -15.57 1.06 -2.31
CA ALA A 48 -16.73 1.47 -1.53
C ALA A 48 -16.60 2.91 -0.99
N ASP A 49 -17.72 3.63 -0.93
CA ASP A 49 -17.79 4.84 -0.11
C ASP A 49 -17.84 4.42 1.36
N VAL A 50 -16.76 4.68 2.09
CA VAL A 50 -16.59 4.35 3.50
C VAL A 50 -16.88 5.53 4.42
N THR A 51 -17.46 6.61 3.89
CA THR A 51 -17.87 7.78 4.68
C THR A 51 -18.92 7.35 5.71
N GLY A 52 -18.58 7.44 6.99
CA GLY A 52 -19.46 7.00 8.09
C GLY A 52 -19.34 5.51 8.46
N ALA A 53 -18.41 4.75 7.86
CA ALA A 53 -18.16 3.37 8.26
C ALA A 53 -17.58 3.28 9.71
N PRO A 54 -17.90 2.20 10.46
CA PRO A 54 -17.33 1.95 11.78
C PRO A 54 -15.80 1.97 11.76
N ALA A 55 -15.17 2.45 12.84
CA ALA A 55 -13.72 2.57 12.94
C ALA A 55 -12.96 1.23 12.86
N THR A 56 -13.66 0.10 13.02
CA THR A 56 -13.08 -1.24 12.89
C THR A 56 -12.85 -1.69 11.44
N VAL A 57 -13.39 -0.95 10.45
CA VAL A 57 -13.16 -1.24 9.03
C VAL A 57 -12.03 -0.32 8.54
N PRO A 58 -10.93 -0.87 7.98
CA PRO A 58 -9.91 -0.05 7.33
C PRO A 58 -10.58 0.78 6.23
N ARG A 59 -10.58 2.10 6.39
CA ARG A 59 -11.23 3.02 5.47
C ARG A 59 -10.40 3.19 4.21
N THR A 60 -9.08 3.05 4.33
CA THR A 60 -8.16 3.31 3.24
C THR A 60 -7.09 2.22 3.11
N ALA A 61 -6.48 2.14 1.94
CA ALA A 61 -5.31 1.30 1.70
C ALA A 61 -4.15 1.71 2.62
N ARG A 62 -4.01 3.02 2.92
CA ARG A 62 -3.01 3.51 3.89
C ARG A 62 -3.22 2.90 5.27
N GLU A 63 -4.44 2.91 5.78
CA GLU A 63 -4.75 2.32 7.10
C GLU A 63 -4.45 0.81 7.12
N ALA A 64 -4.85 0.08 6.08
CA ALA A 64 -4.60 -1.35 6.00
C ALA A 64 -3.10 -1.68 5.92
N LEU A 65 -2.34 -0.97 5.09
CA LEU A 65 -0.89 -1.17 4.95
C LEU A 65 -0.13 -0.76 6.21
N THR A 66 -0.60 0.26 6.94
CA THR A 66 -0.03 0.67 8.24
C THR A 66 -0.22 -0.43 9.28
N ALA A 67 -1.41 -1.02 9.38
CA ALA A 67 -1.64 -2.14 10.28
C ALA A 67 -0.72 -3.35 9.97
N PHE A 68 -0.46 -3.63 8.69
CA PHE A 68 0.51 -4.67 8.33
C PHE A 68 1.95 -4.30 8.67
N ALA A 69 2.33 -3.03 8.52
CA ALA A 69 3.65 -2.55 8.91
C ALA A 69 3.87 -2.67 10.43
N GLU A 70 2.86 -2.36 11.23
CA GLU A 70 2.88 -2.51 12.69
C GLU A 70 3.01 -3.99 13.09
N LEU A 71 2.20 -4.89 12.52
CA LEU A 71 2.32 -6.33 12.76
C LEU A 71 3.70 -6.87 12.38
N ALA A 72 4.25 -6.41 11.26
CA ALA A 72 5.60 -6.79 10.84
C ALA A 72 6.68 -6.33 11.82
N ALA A 73 6.58 -5.09 12.33
CA ALA A 73 7.48 -4.57 13.34
C ALA A 73 7.38 -5.34 14.67
N GLU A 74 6.19 -5.84 15.02
CA GLU A 74 5.96 -6.76 16.15
C GLU A 74 6.48 -8.19 15.90
N GLY A 75 6.96 -8.49 14.68
CA GLY A 75 7.61 -9.75 14.32
C GLY A 75 6.73 -10.74 13.57
N ASP A 76 5.52 -10.36 13.15
CA ASP A 76 4.71 -11.17 12.23
C ASP A 76 5.41 -11.26 10.86
N ALA A 77 5.51 -12.47 10.32
CA ALA A 77 6.16 -12.72 9.04
C ALA A 77 5.25 -12.44 7.83
N LEU A 78 3.95 -12.22 8.05
CA LEU A 78 2.94 -11.97 7.01
C LEU A 78 2.99 -12.99 5.86
N SER A 79 3.35 -14.24 6.17
CA SER A 79 3.66 -15.27 5.16
C SER A 79 2.44 -15.78 4.39
N SER A 80 1.24 -15.51 4.91
CA SER A 80 -0.03 -15.88 4.29
C SER A 80 -0.54 -14.86 3.28
N MET A 81 0.24 -13.84 2.91
CA MET A 81 -0.22 -12.82 1.97
C MET A 81 0.86 -12.30 1.01
N ALA A 82 0.41 -11.63 -0.05
CA ALA A 82 1.21 -10.80 -0.94
C ALA A 82 0.47 -9.50 -1.29
N ILE A 83 1.21 -8.41 -1.44
CA ILE A 83 0.69 -7.09 -1.80
C ILE A 83 0.98 -6.87 -3.29
N GLU A 84 -0.06 -6.74 -4.10
CA GLU A 84 0.06 -6.40 -5.52
C GLU A 84 -0.33 -4.93 -5.73
N VAL A 85 0.57 -4.14 -6.28
CA VAL A 85 0.33 -2.73 -6.66
C VAL A 85 0.25 -2.64 -8.18
N VAL A 86 -0.88 -2.21 -8.71
CA VAL A 86 -1.10 -2.08 -10.15
C VAL A 86 -0.67 -0.71 -10.60
N ALA A 87 0.24 -0.61 -11.56
CA ALA A 87 0.78 0.66 -12.04
C ALA A 87 -0.07 1.32 -13.14
N THR A 88 -0.85 0.53 -13.90
CA THR A 88 -1.62 1.06 -15.03
C THR A 88 -2.85 1.85 -14.63
N TRP A 89 -3.42 1.58 -13.46
CA TRP A 89 -4.50 2.34 -12.84
C TRP A 89 -4.40 2.19 -11.32
N PRO A 90 -4.95 3.11 -10.52
CA PRO A 90 -4.88 3.01 -9.06
C PRO A 90 -5.61 1.76 -8.53
N GLU A 91 -4.83 0.78 -8.09
CA GLU A 91 -5.32 -0.42 -7.42
C GLU A 91 -4.23 -1.05 -6.56
N ILE A 92 -4.59 -1.43 -5.35
CA ILE A 92 -3.78 -2.32 -4.49
C ILE A 92 -4.61 -3.56 -4.21
N ALA A 93 -4.01 -4.74 -4.32
CA ALA A 93 -4.66 -6.01 -4.00
C ALA A 93 -3.85 -6.80 -2.98
N ILE A 94 -4.50 -7.18 -1.88
CA ILE A 94 -3.96 -8.11 -0.90
C ILE A 94 -4.41 -9.50 -1.30
N ARG A 95 -3.46 -10.34 -1.68
CA ARG A 95 -3.68 -11.74 -2.07
C ARG A 95 -3.34 -12.62 -0.90
N TRP A 96 -4.34 -13.33 -0.38
CA TRP A 96 -4.18 -14.26 0.72
C TRP A 96 -3.87 -15.67 0.21
N SER A 97 -3.20 -16.48 1.03
CA SER A 97 -2.81 -17.85 0.69
C SER A 97 -4.00 -18.80 0.49
N ASP A 98 -5.18 -18.45 1.01
CA ASP A 98 -6.44 -19.19 0.80
C ASP A 98 -7.10 -18.89 -0.56
N GLY A 99 -6.49 -18.01 -1.37
CA GLY A 99 -7.02 -17.57 -2.66
C GLY A 99 -7.91 -16.34 -2.59
N THR A 100 -8.21 -15.83 -1.39
CA THR A 100 -8.97 -14.59 -1.20
C THR A 100 -8.18 -13.39 -1.73
N VAL A 101 -8.85 -12.49 -2.44
CA VAL A 101 -8.24 -11.24 -2.92
C VAL A 101 -9.06 -10.05 -2.43
N GLN A 102 -8.47 -9.27 -1.52
CA GLN A 102 -9.02 -7.99 -1.08
C GLN A 102 -8.45 -6.89 -1.97
N ARG A 103 -9.30 -6.15 -2.66
CA ARG A 103 -8.88 -5.06 -3.55
C ARG A 103 -9.20 -3.71 -2.93
N PHE A 104 -8.30 -2.76 -3.12
CA PHE A 104 -8.49 -1.35 -2.85
C PHE A 104 -8.53 -0.61 -4.18
N ARG A 105 -9.54 0.24 -4.35
CA ARG A 105 -9.81 0.97 -5.58
C ARG A 105 -10.27 2.40 -5.28
N GLU A 106 -10.26 3.23 -6.30
CA GLU A 106 -10.87 4.56 -6.24
C GLU A 106 -12.34 4.43 -5.82
N THR A 107 -12.82 5.37 -5.00
CA THR A 107 -14.22 5.37 -4.56
C THR A 107 -15.16 5.43 -5.78
N GLY A 108 -16.15 4.55 -5.79
CA GLY A 108 -17.09 4.37 -6.91
C GLY A 108 -16.61 3.40 -8.00
N ALA A 109 -15.37 2.93 -7.97
CA ALA A 109 -14.88 1.97 -8.96
C ALA A 109 -15.38 0.55 -8.69
N LEU A 110 -15.67 -0.19 -9.76
CA LEU A 110 -16.03 -1.60 -9.68
C LEU A 110 -14.76 -2.46 -9.61
N ALA A 111 -14.36 -2.88 -8.42
CA ALA A 111 -13.13 -3.66 -8.20
C ALA A 111 -13.08 -5.02 -8.92
N SER A 112 -14.23 -5.55 -9.36
CA SER A 112 -14.32 -6.77 -10.14
C SER A 112 -14.09 -6.58 -11.64
N HIS A 113 -13.97 -5.34 -12.11
CA HIS A 113 -13.87 -5.00 -13.53
C HIS A 113 -12.48 -4.49 -13.90
N TRP A 114 -12.16 -4.67 -15.18
CA TRP A 114 -10.98 -4.07 -15.75
C TRP A 114 -11.18 -2.56 -15.89
N ALA A 115 -10.24 -1.76 -15.41
CA ALA A 115 -10.46 -0.32 -15.23
C ALA A 115 -10.09 0.53 -16.45
N ASP A 116 -9.22 0.04 -17.32
CA ASP A 116 -8.69 0.78 -18.46
C ASP A 116 -8.43 -0.16 -19.64
N SER A 117 -8.56 0.30 -20.87
CA SER A 117 -8.13 -0.41 -22.09
C SER A 117 -6.66 -0.89 -22.11
N ARG A 118 -5.81 -0.38 -21.21
CA ARG A 118 -4.41 -0.79 -21.08
C ARG A 118 -4.25 -2.18 -20.46
N GLN A 119 -3.18 -2.87 -20.86
CA GLN A 119 -2.76 -4.13 -20.22
C GLN A 119 -2.37 -3.88 -18.76
N ARG A 120 -2.72 -4.82 -17.87
CA ARG A 120 -2.39 -4.73 -16.44
C ARG A 120 -0.88 -4.90 -16.27
N LYS A 121 -0.23 -3.90 -15.67
CA LYS A 121 1.15 -3.99 -15.17
C LYS A 121 1.11 -3.84 -13.66
N SER A 122 1.77 -4.72 -12.92
CA SER A 122 1.82 -4.65 -11.46
C SER A 122 3.16 -5.12 -10.90
N VAL A 123 3.44 -4.67 -9.68
CA VAL A 123 4.52 -5.17 -8.82
C VAL A 123 3.88 -5.99 -7.71
N THR A 124 4.41 -7.19 -7.44
CA THR A 124 3.97 -8.03 -6.33
C THR A 124 5.07 -8.10 -5.28
N ILE A 125 4.72 -7.77 -4.04
CA ILE A 125 5.59 -7.79 -2.88
C ILE A 125 5.12 -8.95 -1.99
N PRO A 126 5.91 -10.03 -1.84
CA PRO A 126 5.59 -11.08 -0.87
C PRO A 126 5.46 -10.50 0.53
N GLY A 127 4.47 -10.94 1.32
CA GLY A 127 4.27 -10.45 2.68
C GLY A 127 5.50 -10.66 3.57
N THR A 128 6.26 -11.74 3.36
CA THR A 128 7.55 -11.97 4.03
C THR A 128 8.61 -10.94 3.69
N ALA A 129 8.67 -10.47 2.44
CA ALA A 129 9.62 -9.44 2.02
C ALA A 129 9.22 -8.07 2.57
N PHE A 130 7.92 -7.78 2.57
CA PHE A 130 7.37 -6.60 3.22
C PHE A 130 7.73 -6.62 4.72
N ALA A 131 7.42 -7.71 5.42
CA ALA A 131 7.68 -7.84 6.85
C ALA A 131 9.17 -7.73 7.20
N ALA A 132 10.04 -8.38 6.42
CA ALA A 132 11.48 -8.34 6.63
C ALA A 132 12.04 -6.91 6.61
N VAL A 133 11.56 -6.07 5.69
CA VAL A 133 12.01 -4.68 5.55
C VAL A 133 11.61 -3.82 6.76
N PHE A 134 10.38 -3.96 7.27
CA PHE A 134 9.95 -3.22 8.47
C PHE A 134 10.68 -3.70 9.72
N LYS A 135 10.86 -5.02 9.86
CA LYS A 135 11.63 -5.59 10.97
C LYS A 135 13.09 -5.12 10.94
N GLU A 136 13.74 -5.10 9.77
CA GLU A 136 15.14 -4.68 9.65
C GLU A 136 15.35 -3.19 10.00
N LEU A 137 14.37 -2.34 9.71
CA LEU A 137 14.49 -0.89 9.91
C LEU A 137 14.01 -0.40 11.28
N PHE A 138 13.10 -1.13 11.95
CA PHE A 138 12.42 -0.64 13.16
C PHE A 138 12.45 -1.57 14.38
N ALA A 139 12.96 -2.80 14.27
CA ALA A 139 13.11 -3.73 15.41
C ALA A 139 14.56 -3.77 15.93
#